data_AF-A0A5Q0SLC8-F1
#
_entry.id   AF-A0A5Q0SLC8-F1
#
_cell.length_a   1.000
_cell.length_b   1.000
_cell.length_c   1.000
_cell.angle_alpha   90.00
_cell.angle_beta   90.00
_cell.angle_gamma   90.00
#
_symmetry.space_group_name_H-M   'P 1'
#
loop_
_entity.id
_entity.type
_entity.pdbx_description
1 polymer ?
#
loop_
_entity_poly.entity_id
_entity_poly.type
_entity_poly.pdbx_seq_one_letter_code
_entity_poly.pdbx_strand_id
1 'polypeptide(L)'
;MMETIKPYTKGQEDLLAALKNDKLQIVGVFGPTGTGKSLFSLAYGIDSVISGKYKKLIVAKPIVDVVTQEEVTKKELEDYENVVRAYMQDVLGGFVEEKVLNDLINSDKIEIVDSRYLRGRSFNNSIIFIDDIQSLKPESVLELFIRVGKDSRLIVAGDPIFQALAGQESSAIIREVLIDEKDTKVVDLGIKDIVRSGAKRGLRLLLEYKLRSRKTSEIEKKIYDTTMVHAPDALILTVTEFSAEKSKLGINYENVPDALIIAKTGSAGRVIGKNGERINAIEKDIGKKIRVWELSLDFKELVRSIHPVPWISKHIEDADFLGNSLAITLKKESGAFMGQKGVYVRLVDYVVKSLFGIGVKAIVPEEEKKN
;
A
#
# COMPACT_ATOMS: atom_id res chain seq x y z
N MET A 1 25.13 -5.94 9.70
CA MET A 1 24.22 -4.81 9.36
C MET A 1 22.89 -4.91 10.10
N MET A 2 22.32 -6.11 10.20
CA MET A 2 21.05 -6.41 10.85
C MET A 2 21.03 -6.19 12.38
N GLU A 3 22.19 -5.96 12.99
CA GLU A 3 22.31 -5.50 14.39
C GLU A 3 22.20 -3.97 14.52
N THR A 4 22.54 -3.24 13.45
CA THR A 4 22.51 -1.77 13.40
C THR A 4 21.18 -1.25 12.89
N ILE A 5 20.58 -1.92 11.90
CA ILE A 5 19.28 -1.54 11.32
C ILE A 5 18.19 -2.03 12.27
N LYS A 6 17.55 -1.08 12.97
CA LYS A 6 16.45 -1.36 13.90
C LYS A 6 15.09 -1.10 13.24
N PRO A 7 14.11 -1.99 13.42
CA PRO A 7 12.73 -1.70 13.02
C PRO A 7 12.18 -0.57 13.88
N TYR A 8 11.39 0.31 13.27
CA TYR A 8 10.70 1.41 13.95
C TYR A 8 9.21 1.16 14.12
N THR A 9 8.66 0.17 13.42
CA THR A 9 7.25 -0.18 13.47
C THR A 9 7.06 -1.68 13.62
N LYS A 10 5.87 -2.08 14.08
CA LYS A 10 5.53 -3.49 14.23
C LYS A 10 5.62 -4.26 12.92
N GLY A 11 5.18 -3.69 11.80
CA GLY A 11 5.32 -4.32 10.48
C GLY A 11 6.78 -4.54 10.08
N GLN A 12 7.68 -3.60 10.41
CA GLN A 12 9.12 -3.78 10.18
C GLN A 12 9.74 -4.85 11.10
N GLU A 13 9.26 -4.97 12.34
CA GLU A 13 9.67 -6.09 13.22
C GLU A 13 9.25 -7.43 12.63
N ASP A 14 8.03 -7.52 12.12
CA ASP A 14 7.49 -8.74 11.53
C ASP A 14 8.23 -9.10 10.23
N LEU A 15 8.60 -8.10 9.42
CA LEU A 15 9.51 -8.27 8.27
C LEU A 15 10.87 -8.84 8.71
N LEU A 16 11.50 -8.21 9.70
CA LEU A 16 12.78 -8.64 10.22
C LEU A 16 12.73 -10.08 10.77
N ALA A 17 11.65 -10.43 11.48
CA ALA A 17 11.41 -11.76 12.00
C ALA A 17 11.23 -12.78 10.87
N ALA A 18 10.47 -12.45 9.82
CA ALA A 18 10.31 -13.30 8.64
C ALA A 18 11.65 -13.53 7.93
N LEU A 19 12.45 -12.49 7.73
CA LEU A 19 13.77 -12.60 7.12
C LEU A 19 14.74 -13.46 7.95
N LYS A 20 14.67 -13.41 9.29
CA LYS A 20 15.53 -14.21 10.18
C LYS A 20 15.04 -15.64 10.41
N ASN A 21 13.83 -16.01 9.97
CA ASN A 21 13.29 -17.34 10.17
C ASN A 21 13.80 -18.31 9.10
N ASP A 22 14.72 -19.21 9.47
CA ASP A 22 15.37 -20.17 8.57
C ASP A 22 14.44 -21.21 7.94
N LYS A 23 13.26 -21.42 8.51
CA LYS A 23 12.26 -22.35 7.96
C LYS A 23 11.56 -21.82 6.71
N LEU A 24 11.63 -20.51 6.47
CA LEU A 24 10.97 -19.90 5.33
C LEU A 24 11.86 -19.97 4.09
N GLN A 25 11.37 -20.57 3.01
CA GLN A 25 12.03 -20.56 1.72
C GLN A 25 11.70 -19.28 0.93
N ILE A 26 10.48 -18.76 1.08
CA ILE A 26 10.01 -17.56 0.37
C ILE A 26 9.52 -16.51 1.36
N VAL A 27 9.96 -15.26 1.18
CA VAL A 27 9.45 -14.11 1.91
C VAL A 27 8.93 -13.08 0.92
N GLY A 28 7.61 -12.88 0.90
CA GLY A 28 6.96 -11.82 0.13
C GLY A 28 6.77 -10.58 1.00
N VAL A 29 7.26 -9.43 0.53
CA VAL A 29 7.23 -8.16 1.27
C VAL A 29 6.48 -7.12 0.45
N PHE A 30 5.28 -6.76 0.89
CA PHE A 30 4.39 -5.91 0.12
C PHE A 30 4.04 -4.66 0.90
N GLY A 31 4.12 -3.49 0.27
CA GLY A 31 3.72 -2.24 0.91
C GLY A 31 4.26 -1.00 0.22
N PRO A 32 3.94 0.20 0.71
CA PRO A 32 4.28 1.44 0.03
C PRO A 32 5.78 1.73 0.04
N THR A 33 6.22 2.62 -0.84
CA THR A 33 7.57 3.19 -0.78
C THR A 33 7.87 3.82 0.58
N GLY A 34 9.07 3.58 1.11
CA GLY A 34 9.53 4.16 2.38
C GLY A 34 9.21 3.34 3.64
N THR A 35 8.70 2.11 3.49
CA THR A 35 8.47 1.16 4.59
C THR A 35 9.67 0.28 4.94
N GLY A 36 10.76 0.35 4.15
CA GLY A 36 12.01 -0.36 4.43
C GLY A 36 12.18 -1.72 3.72
N LYS A 37 11.24 -2.13 2.85
CA LYS A 37 11.26 -3.42 2.12
C LYS A 37 12.65 -3.77 1.57
N SER A 38 13.21 -2.88 0.76
CA SER A 38 14.49 -3.07 0.09
C SER A 38 15.66 -2.97 1.06
N LEU A 39 15.62 -2.06 2.04
CA LEU A 39 16.66 -1.91 3.06
C LEU A 39 16.84 -3.19 3.87
N PHE A 40 15.76 -3.72 4.46
CA PHE A 40 15.83 -4.93 5.29
C PHE A 40 16.21 -6.16 4.45
N SER A 41 15.67 -6.28 3.23
CA SER A 41 15.94 -7.42 2.34
C SER A 41 17.39 -7.45 1.86
N LEU A 42 17.93 -6.30 1.41
CA LEU A 42 19.33 -6.19 1.00
C LEU A 42 20.29 -6.39 2.17
N ALA A 43 20.03 -5.75 3.32
CA ALA A 43 20.87 -5.91 4.51
C ALA A 43 20.91 -7.37 4.99
N TYR A 44 19.76 -8.05 5.01
CA TYR A 44 19.70 -9.48 5.33
C TYR A 44 20.49 -10.32 4.33
N GLY A 45 20.31 -10.06 3.03
CA GLY A 45 21.02 -10.76 1.96
C GLY A 45 22.53 -10.63 2.09
N ILE A 46 23.02 -9.42 2.31
CA ILE A 46 24.45 -9.12 2.44
C ILE A 46 25.04 -9.78 3.69
N ASP A 47 24.42 -9.61 4.86
CA ASP A 47 24.89 -10.24 6.11
C ASP A 47 24.93 -11.77 5.98
N SER A 48 23.96 -12.35 5.27
CA SER A 48 23.89 -13.80 5.06
C SER A 48 25.01 -14.33 4.16
N VAL A 49 25.48 -13.54 3.20
CA VAL A 49 26.64 -13.92 2.37
C VAL A 49 27.96 -13.66 3.08
N ILE A 50 28.06 -12.56 3.84
CA ILE A 50 29.24 -12.25 4.66
C ILE A 50 29.47 -13.35 5.71
N SER A 51 28.41 -13.81 6.38
CA SER A 51 28.47 -14.89 7.37
C SER A 51 28.67 -16.28 6.77
N GLY A 52 28.62 -16.42 5.44
CA GLY A 52 28.77 -17.70 4.74
C GLY A 52 27.54 -18.60 4.79
N LYS A 53 26.40 -18.10 5.29
CA LYS A 53 25.12 -18.82 5.31
C LYS A 53 24.62 -19.15 3.90
N TYR A 54 24.82 -18.23 2.96
CA TYR A 54 24.62 -18.46 1.54
C TYR A 54 25.89 -18.10 0.78
N LYS A 55 26.13 -18.76 -0.37
CA LYS A 55 27.30 -18.46 -1.19
C LYS A 55 27.18 -17.13 -1.92
N LYS A 56 25.96 -16.76 -2.33
CA LYS A 56 25.73 -15.62 -3.21
C LYS A 56 24.38 -14.94 -2.93
N LEU A 57 24.36 -13.62 -3.05
CA LEU A 57 23.15 -12.81 -3.12
C LEU A 57 22.95 -12.39 -4.58
N ILE A 58 21.80 -12.72 -5.14
CA ILE A 58 21.40 -12.33 -6.49
C ILE A 58 20.36 -11.24 -6.36
N VAL A 59 20.63 -10.07 -6.95
CA VAL A 59 19.72 -8.92 -6.91
C VAL A 59 19.17 -8.68 -8.31
N ALA A 60 17.84 -8.77 -8.43
CA ALA A 60 17.12 -8.45 -9.65
C ALA A 60 16.22 -7.24 -9.43
N LYS A 61 16.41 -6.19 -10.23
CA LYS A 61 15.61 -4.98 -10.18
C LYS A 61 15.17 -4.56 -11.59
N PRO A 62 13.88 -4.60 -11.93
CA PRO A 62 13.43 -4.11 -13.22
C PRO A 62 13.72 -2.63 -13.35
N ILE A 63 14.24 -2.22 -14.51
CA ILE A 63 14.36 -0.81 -14.89
C ILE A 63 13.29 -0.55 -15.93
N VAL A 64 12.48 0.48 -15.73
CA VAL A 64 11.36 0.80 -16.62
C VAL A 64 11.62 2.16 -17.25
N ASP A 65 11.43 2.25 -18.56
CA ASP A 65 11.48 3.50 -19.29
C ASP A 65 10.26 4.36 -18.91
N VAL A 66 10.49 5.61 -18.52
CA VAL A 66 9.44 6.51 -18.01
C VAL A 66 8.43 6.90 -19.10
N VAL A 67 8.84 6.87 -20.37
CA VAL A 67 8.02 7.24 -21.53
C VAL A 67 7.24 6.05 -22.05
N THR A 68 7.91 4.92 -22.33
CA THR A 68 7.24 3.74 -22.91
C THR A 68 6.54 2.88 -21.86
N GLN A 69 6.92 3.02 -20.58
CA GLN A 69 6.51 2.13 -19.49
C GLN A 69 6.91 0.67 -19.69
N GLU A 70 7.86 0.41 -20.61
CA GLU A 70 8.39 -0.92 -20.85
C GLU A 70 9.69 -1.14 -20.07
N GLU A 71 9.94 -2.38 -19.68
CA GLU A 71 11.17 -2.76 -18.99
C GLU A 71 12.35 -2.74 -19.97
N VAL A 72 13.38 -1.98 -19.59
CA VAL A 72 14.67 -1.84 -20.26
C VAL A 72 15.60 -2.97 -19.82
N THR A 73 16.17 -3.66 -20.79
CA THR A 73 17.07 -4.80 -20.55
C THR A 73 18.52 -4.38 -20.44
N LYS A 74 19.36 -5.27 -19.91
CA LYS A 74 20.83 -5.12 -19.93
C LYS A 74 21.41 -4.95 -21.35
N LYS A 75 20.71 -5.40 -22.40
CA LYS A 75 21.14 -5.18 -23.80
C LYS A 75 20.86 -3.76 -24.28
N GLU A 76 19.82 -3.13 -23.75
CA GLU A 76 19.38 -1.78 -24.13
C GLU A 76 20.05 -0.72 -23.25
N LEU A 77 20.41 -1.09 -22.02
CA LEU A 77 21.15 -0.25 -21.08
C LEU A 77 22.49 -0.89 -20.74
N GLU A 78 23.54 -0.49 -21.47
CA GLU A 78 24.91 -0.95 -21.25
C GLU A 78 25.36 -0.75 -19.78
N ASP A 79 24.79 0.25 -19.10
CA ASP A 79 25.12 0.64 -17.73
C ASP A 79 24.18 0.06 -16.65
N TYR A 80 23.36 -0.95 -16.98
CA TYR A 80 22.35 -1.53 -16.07
C TYR A 80 22.91 -1.88 -14.68
N GLU A 81 24.07 -2.55 -14.65
CA GLU A 81 24.69 -2.98 -13.39
C GLU A 81 25.09 -1.80 -12.51
N ASN A 82 25.61 -0.71 -13.10
CA ASN A 82 25.99 0.47 -12.35
C ASN A 82 24.77 1.23 -11.83
N VAL A 83 23.66 1.26 -12.57
CA VAL A 83 22.39 1.85 -12.07
C VAL A 83 21.87 1.07 -10.87
N VAL A 84 21.86 -0.26 -10.92
CA VAL A 84 21.44 -1.10 -9.78
C VAL A 84 22.42 -1.00 -8.62
N ARG A 85 23.74 -0.90 -8.88
CA ARG A 85 24.75 -0.67 -7.86
C ARG A 85 24.53 0.66 -7.14
N ALA A 86 24.32 1.75 -7.88
CA ALA A 86 24.02 3.07 -7.30
C ALA A 86 22.74 3.03 -6.46
N TYR A 87 21.70 2.34 -6.94
CA TYR A 87 20.49 2.09 -6.16
C TYR A 87 20.78 1.37 -4.83
N MET A 88 21.59 0.31 -4.84
CA MET A 88 21.96 -0.40 -3.61
C MET A 88 22.75 0.49 -2.65
N GLN A 89 23.66 1.32 -3.18
CA GLN A 89 24.40 2.30 -2.38
C GLN A 89 23.45 3.32 -1.71
N ASP A 90 22.47 3.83 -2.45
CA ASP A 90 21.47 4.77 -1.93
C ASP A 90 20.60 4.14 -0.84
N VAL A 91 20.18 2.88 -1.02
CA VAL A 91 19.36 2.17 -0.04
C VAL A 91 20.15 1.85 1.23
N LEU A 92 21.41 1.43 1.08
CA LEU A 92 22.28 0.97 2.17
C LEU A 92 23.13 2.08 2.78
N GLY A 93 23.03 3.31 2.26
CA GLY A 93 23.81 4.46 2.70
C GLY A 93 23.75 4.66 4.21
N GLY A 94 24.92 4.78 4.84
CA GLY A 94 25.07 4.92 6.29
C GLY A 94 25.06 3.60 7.08
N PHE A 95 24.79 2.45 6.44
CA PHE A 95 24.86 1.13 7.08
C PHE A 95 25.98 0.25 6.54
N VAL A 96 26.45 0.53 5.33
CA VAL A 96 27.50 -0.23 4.63
C VAL A 96 28.45 0.75 3.97
N GLU A 97 29.75 0.54 4.16
CA GLU A 97 30.76 1.29 3.40
C GLU A 97 30.70 0.88 1.93
N GLU A 98 30.75 1.86 1.04
CA GLU A 98 30.70 1.65 -0.40
C GLU A 98 31.75 0.63 -0.88
N LYS A 99 32.94 0.70 -0.30
CA LYS A 99 34.04 -0.23 -0.59
C LYS A 99 33.65 -1.68 -0.33
N VAL A 100 33.02 -1.96 0.80
CA VAL A 100 32.58 -3.33 1.16
C VAL A 100 31.56 -3.85 0.15
N LEU A 101 30.59 -3.01 -0.23
CA LEU A 101 29.61 -3.37 -1.24
C LEU A 101 30.27 -3.68 -2.59
N ASN A 102 31.19 -2.83 -3.03
CA ASN A 102 31.94 -3.02 -4.27
C ASN A 102 32.81 -4.28 -4.24
N ASP A 103 33.47 -4.57 -3.13
CA ASP A 103 34.28 -5.79 -2.95
C ASP A 103 33.42 -7.06 -3.05
N LEU A 104 32.20 -7.05 -2.49
CA LEU A 104 31.25 -8.16 -2.60
C LEU A 104 30.75 -8.37 -4.03
N ILE A 105 30.51 -7.28 -4.77
CA ILE A 105 30.11 -7.37 -6.18
C ILE A 105 31.28 -7.90 -7.04
N ASN A 106 32.48 -7.33 -6.86
CA ASN A 106 33.66 -7.71 -7.64
C ASN A 106 34.14 -9.15 -7.36
N SER A 107 33.87 -9.67 -6.16
CA SER A 107 34.14 -11.06 -5.78
C SER A 107 33.02 -12.05 -6.13
N ASP A 108 32.02 -11.61 -6.90
CA ASP A 108 30.85 -12.41 -7.32
C ASP A 108 30.02 -12.99 -6.15
N LYS A 109 30.18 -12.41 -4.95
CA LYS A 109 29.34 -12.69 -3.77
C LYS A 109 27.98 -12.01 -3.88
N ILE A 110 27.93 -10.86 -4.56
CA ILE A 110 26.69 -10.20 -4.97
C ILE A 110 26.68 -10.18 -6.50
N GLU A 111 25.65 -10.79 -7.09
CA GLU A 111 25.44 -10.80 -8.54
C GLU A 111 24.21 -9.93 -8.87
N ILE A 112 24.40 -8.92 -9.70
CA ILE A 112 23.32 -8.09 -10.21
C ILE A 112 22.86 -8.69 -11.53
N VAL A 113 21.57 -8.98 -11.63
CA VAL A 113 20.99 -9.61 -12.83
C VAL A 113 19.73 -8.87 -13.26
N ASP A 114 19.55 -8.79 -14.58
CA ASP A 114 18.28 -8.39 -15.17
C ASP A 114 17.24 -9.51 -14.92
N SER A 115 16.00 -9.11 -14.62
CA SER A 115 14.91 -10.01 -14.25
C SER A 115 14.69 -11.11 -15.32
N ARG A 116 14.91 -10.80 -16.60
CA ARG A 116 14.76 -11.73 -17.73
C ARG A 116 15.89 -12.77 -17.81
N TYR A 117 17.08 -12.45 -17.28
CA TYR A 117 18.27 -13.32 -17.33
C TYR A 117 18.28 -14.43 -16.27
N LEU A 118 17.33 -14.41 -15.35
CA LEU A 118 17.09 -15.51 -14.43
C LEU A 118 16.47 -16.73 -15.15
N ARG A 119 15.87 -16.52 -16.34
CA ARG A 119 15.22 -17.58 -17.13
C ARG A 119 16.26 -18.60 -17.61
N GLY A 120 16.05 -19.87 -17.25
CA GLY A 120 16.91 -20.99 -17.65
C GLY A 120 18.09 -21.27 -16.71
N ARG A 121 18.24 -20.50 -15.62
CA ARG A 121 19.24 -20.76 -14.57
C ARG A 121 18.59 -21.47 -13.38
N SER A 122 19.37 -22.21 -12.60
CA SER A 122 18.98 -22.75 -11.30
C SER A 122 19.92 -22.19 -10.25
N PHE A 123 19.37 -21.59 -9.19
CA PHE A 123 20.18 -20.94 -8.16
C PHE A 123 20.19 -21.78 -6.89
N ASN A 124 21.33 -22.42 -6.62
CA ASN A 124 21.53 -23.25 -5.42
C ASN A 124 22.43 -22.53 -4.43
N ASN A 125 22.15 -22.67 -3.14
CA ASN A 125 22.91 -22.03 -2.05
C ASN A 125 23.01 -20.50 -2.22
N SER A 126 21.90 -19.88 -2.63
CA SER A 126 21.84 -18.44 -2.90
C SER A 126 20.61 -17.79 -2.27
N ILE A 127 20.73 -16.51 -1.92
CA ILE A 127 19.57 -15.65 -1.71
C ILE A 127 19.27 -14.94 -3.02
N ILE A 128 18.03 -15.00 -3.46
CA ILE A 128 17.53 -14.23 -4.60
C ILE A 128 16.63 -13.13 -4.04
N PHE A 129 16.94 -11.88 -4.35
CA PHE A 129 16.12 -10.73 -4.02
C PHE A 129 15.60 -10.07 -5.30
N ILE A 130 14.29 -10.06 -5.47
CA ILE A 130 13.61 -9.38 -6.58
C ILE A 130 12.88 -8.18 -6.01
N ASP A 131 13.27 -6.99 -6.44
CA ASP A 131 12.68 -5.74 -6.00
C ASP A 131 11.75 -5.16 -7.07
N ASP A 132 10.86 -4.25 -6.67
CA ASP A 132 9.89 -3.56 -7.55
C ASP A 132 9.09 -4.49 -8.49
N ILE A 133 8.58 -5.61 -7.96
CA ILE A 133 7.83 -6.57 -8.79
C ILE A 133 6.55 -6.01 -9.42
N GLN A 134 6.04 -4.87 -8.93
CA GLN A 134 4.93 -4.16 -9.58
C GLN A 134 5.24 -3.71 -11.02
N SER A 135 6.53 -3.58 -11.35
CA SER A 135 7.03 -3.23 -12.69
C SER A 135 7.15 -4.43 -13.63
N LEU A 136 6.94 -5.65 -13.13
CA LEU A 136 7.01 -6.88 -13.90
C LEU A 136 5.61 -7.44 -14.16
N LYS A 137 5.49 -8.26 -15.21
CA LYS A 137 4.29 -9.08 -15.43
C LYS A 137 4.24 -10.21 -14.39
N PRO A 138 3.06 -10.58 -13.87
CA PRO A 138 2.93 -11.67 -12.89
C PRO A 138 3.58 -12.97 -13.35
N GLU A 139 3.38 -13.34 -14.62
CA GLU A 139 3.91 -14.58 -15.20
C GLU A 139 5.44 -14.57 -15.15
N SER A 140 6.07 -13.42 -15.39
CA SER A 140 7.52 -13.26 -15.29
C SER A 140 8.01 -13.48 -13.87
N VAL A 141 7.30 -12.98 -12.84
CA VAL A 141 7.68 -13.19 -11.43
C VAL A 141 7.52 -14.67 -11.04
N LEU A 142 6.44 -15.32 -11.46
CA LEU A 142 6.20 -16.74 -11.20
C LEU A 142 7.25 -17.65 -11.87
N GLU A 143 7.70 -17.30 -13.08
CA GLU A 143 8.81 -18.00 -13.75
C GLU A 143 10.12 -17.94 -12.95
N LEU A 144 10.30 -16.97 -12.05
CA LEU A 144 11.47 -16.87 -11.17
C LEU A 144 11.34 -17.77 -9.96
N PHE A 145 10.13 -17.99 -9.45
CA PHE A 145 9.87 -18.83 -8.28
C PHE A 145 10.32 -20.27 -8.54
N ILE A 146 10.05 -20.77 -9.75
CA ILE A 146 10.46 -22.12 -10.18
C ILE A 146 11.98 -22.28 -10.36
N ARG A 147 12.78 -21.21 -10.26
CA ARG A 147 14.26 -21.25 -10.39
C ARG A 147 15.00 -21.31 -9.06
N VAL A 148 14.27 -21.20 -7.94
CA VAL A 148 14.83 -21.32 -6.60
C VAL A 148 15.25 -22.77 -6.38
N GLY A 149 16.56 -23.00 -6.32
CA GLY A 149 17.16 -24.31 -6.14
C GLY A 149 17.28 -24.74 -4.68
N LYS A 150 18.09 -25.76 -4.44
CA LYS A 150 18.36 -26.28 -3.08
C LYS A 150 19.13 -25.27 -2.24
N ASP A 151 18.83 -25.27 -0.95
CA ASP A 151 19.48 -24.41 0.06
C ASP A 151 19.44 -22.92 -0.32
N SER A 152 18.40 -22.51 -1.05
CA SER A 152 18.22 -21.15 -1.54
C SER A 152 16.97 -20.52 -0.92
N ARG A 153 16.99 -19.20 -0.85
CA ARG A 153 15.87 -18.40 -0.38
C ARG A 153 15.48 -17.35 -1.41
N LEU A 154 14.19 -17.15 -1.57
CA LEU A 154 13.64 -16.08 -2.39
C LEU A 154 13.01 -14.99 -1.52
N ILE A 155 13.34 -13.74 -1.82
CA ILE A 155 12.72 -12.57 -1.25
C ILE A 155 12.15 -11.76 -2.40
N VAL A 156 10.86 -11.46 -2.36
CA VAL A 156 10.21 -10.59 -3.36
C VAL A 156 9.61 -9.38 -2.69
N ALA A 157 9.87 -8.20 -3.24
CA ALA A 157 9.36 -6.94 -2.72
C ALA A 157 8.55 -6.17 -3.78
N GLY A 158 7.37 -5.69 -3.37
CA GLY A 158 6.47 -4.96 -4.26
C GLY A 158 5.62 -3.90 -3.56
N ASP A 159 5.02 -3.03 -4.36
CA ASP A 159 4.14 -1.95 -3.90
C ASP A 159 2.71 -2.10 -4.46
N PRO A 160 1.84 -2.87 -3.79
CA PRO A 160 0.47 -3.07 -4.26
C PRO A 160 -0.41 -1.84 -4.10
N ILE A 161 -0.06 -0.90 -3.20
CA ILE A 161 -0.88 0.29 -2.93
C ILE A 161 -0.76 1.27 -4.09
N PHE A 162 0.47 1.67 -4.43
CA PHE A 162 0.69 2.61 -5.53
C PHE A 162 0.22 2.01 -6.86
N GLN A 163 0.40 0.69 -7.03
CA GLN A 163 -0.05 -0.02 -8.21
C GLN A 163 -1.59 -0.08 -8.31
N ALA A 164 -2.29 -0.40 -7.21
CA ALA A 164 -3.75 -0.41 -7.18
C ALA A 164 -4.31 1.00 -7.44
N LEU A 165 -3.70 2.03 -6.87
CA LEU A 165 -4.03 3.42 -7.17
C LEU A 165 -3.80 3.77 -8.65
N ALA A 166 -2.87 3.11 -9.33
CA ALA A 166 -2.61 3.25 -10.76
C ALA A 166 -3.52 2.38 -11.66
N GLY A 167 -4.36 1.51 -11.09
CA GLY A 167 -5.23 0.60 -11.85
C GLY A 167 -4.53 -0.64 -12.41
N GLN A 168 -3.43 -1.05 -11.78
CA GLN A 168 -2.66 -2.25 -12.13
C GLN A 168 -2.72 -3.26 -10.97
N GLU A 169 -2.46 -4.55 -11.24
CA GLU A 169 -2.65 -5.62 -10.24
C GLU A 169 -1.48 -6.59 -10.04
N SER A 170 -0.31 -6.38 -10.67
CA SER A 170 0.74 -7.41 -10.71
C SER A 170 1.22 -7.87 -9.33
N SER A 171 1.62 -6.93 -8.47
CA SER A 171 2.09 -7.24 -7.12
C SER A 171 0.98 -7.77 -6.21
N ALA A 172 -0.28 -7.39 -6.45
CA ALA A 172 -1.43 -7.93 -5.73
C ALA A 172 -1.67 -9.41 -6.09
N ILE A 173 -1.57 -9.77 -7.38
CA ILE A 173 -1.69 -11.16 -7.83
C ILE A 173 -0.58 -12.02 -7.22
N ILE A 174 0.68 -11.58 -7.27
CA ILE A 174 1.80 -12.32 -6.68
C ILE A 174 1.64 -12.45 -5.16
N ARG A 175 1.18 -11.40 -4.49
CA ARG A 175 0.85 -11.45 -3.06
C ARG A 175 -0.17 -12.54 -2.77
N GLU A 176 -1.28 -12.59 -3.49
CA GLU A 176 -2.35 -13.58 -3.27
C GLU A 176 -1.88 -15.01 -3.58
N VAL A 177 -1.02 -15.21 -4.60
CA VAL A 177 -0.41 -16.51 -4.88
C VAL A 177 0.48 -17.01 -3.73
N LEU A 178 1.15 -16.10 -3.01
CA LEU A 178 2.03 -16.44 -1.89
C LEU A 178 1.28 -16.67 -0.55
N ILE A 179 0.01 -16.29 -0.45
CA ILE A 179 -0.79 -16.52 0.75
C ILE A 179 -1.05 -18.03 0.89
N ASP A 180 -0.90 -18.53 2.11
CA ASP A 180 -1.06 -19.95 2.48
C ASP A 180 -0.15 -20.95 1.74
N GLU A 181 0.84 -20.46 0.99
CA GLU A 181 1.87 -21.29 0.37
C GLU A 181 2.81 -21.87 1.44
N LYS A 182 3.30 -23.09 1.20
CA LYS A 182 4.17 -23.79 2.15
C LYS A 182 5.52 -23.07 2.29
N ASP A 183 6.07 -23.10 3.50
CA ASP A 183 7.39 -22.53 3.83
C ASP A 183 7.53 -21.07 3.35
N THR A 184 6.41 -20.35 3.27
CA THR A 184 6.31 -18.99 2.73
C THR A 184 5.71 -18.06 3.77
N LYS A 185 6.19 -16.81 3.81
CA LYS A 185 5.57 -15.75 4.61
C LYS A 185 5.33 -14.51 3.76
N VAL A 186 4.07 -14.07 3.73
CA VAL A 186 3.69 -12.75 3.25
C VAL A 186 3.73 -11.77 4.43
N VAL A 187 4.46 -10.67 4.25
CA VAL A 187 4.53 -9.54 5.16
C VAL A 187 3.98 -8.33 4.45
N ASP A 188 2.83 -7.85 4.93
CA ASP A 188 2.22 -6.61 4.46
C ASP A 188 2.61 -5.44 5.36
N LEU A 189 3.10 -4.38 4.73
CA LEU A 189 3.44 -3.10 5.35
C LEU A 189 2.43 -2.05 4.87
N GLY A 190 1.85 -1.33 5.81
CA GLY A 190 0.88 -0.27 5.55
C GLY A 190 1.51 1.11 5.43
N ILE A 191 0.66 2.13 5.38
CA ILE A 191 1.08 3.54 5.42
C ILE A 191 1.72 3.89 6.76
N LYS A 192 1.27 3.25 7.85
CA LYS A 192 1.85 3.47 9.19
C LYS A 192 3.31 3.04 9.28
N ASP A 193 3.71 2.06 8.46
CA ASP A 193 5.08 1.54 8.40
C ASP A 193 6.03 2.43 7.61
N ILE A 194 5.52 3.50 6.97
CA ILE A 194 6.38 4.48 6.28
C ILE A 194 7.14 5.29 7.33
N VAL A 195 8.46 5.28 7.26
CA VAL A 195 9.33 6.05 8.18
C VAL A 195 9.80 7.34 7.51
N ARG A 196 9.94 7.35 6.18
CA ARG A 196 10.42 8.51 5.43
C ARG A 196 9.31 9.56 5.26
N SER A 197 9.50 10.74 5.85
CA SER A 197 8.55 11.86 5.75
C SER A 197 8.23 12.28 4.31
N GLY A 198 9.24 12.27 3.43
CA GLY A 198 9.07 12.54 2.00
C GLY A 198 8.12 11.55 1.30
N ALA A 199 8.17 10.27 1.67
CA ALA A 199 7.30 9.25 1.10
C ALA A 199 5.84 9.41 1.56
N LYS A 200 5.61 9.72 2.85
CA LYS A 200 4.26 10.07 3.35
C LYS A 200 3.68 11.28 2.61
N ARG A 201 4.50 12.32 2.42
CA ARG A 201 4.10 13.51 1.66
C ARG A 201 3.76 13.16 0.21
N GLY A 202 4.59 12.35 -0.45
CA GLY A 202 4.37 11.88 -1.82
C GLY A 202 3.05 11.12 -1.96
N LEU A 203 2.78 10.15 -1.08
CA LEU A 203 1.53 9.39 -1.08
C LEU A 203 0.31 10.30 -0.91
N ARG A 204 0.35 11.24 0.03
CA ARG A 204 -0.76 12.20 0.22
C ARG A 204 -1.00 13.03 -1.04
N LEU A 205 0.06 13.50 -1.71
CA LEU A 205 -0.06 14.28 -2.95
C LEU A 205 -0.63 13.44 -4.10
N LEU A 206 -0.24 12.15 -4.18
CA LEU A 206 -0.81 11.22 -5.16
C LEU A 206 -2.31 11.01 -4.91
N LEU A 207 -2.72 10.79 -3.66
CA LEU A 207 -4.14 10.68 -3.31
C LEU A 207 -4.90 11.96 -3.67
N GLU A 208 -4.32 13.14 -3.39
CA GLU A 208 -4.90 14.42 -3.80
C GLU A 208 -5.09 14.50 -5.32
N TYR A 209 -4.08 14.13 -6.10
CA TYR A 209 -4.15 14.09 -7.56
C TYR A 209 -5.22 13.11 -8.07
N LYS A 210 -5.30 11.90 -7.50
CA LYS A 210 -6.29 10.88 -7.87
C LYS A 210 -7.72 11.35 -7.60
N LEU A 211 -7.94 11.95 -6.44
CA LEU A 211 -9.25 12.51 -6.08
C LEU A 211 -9.68 13.63 -7.04
N ARG A 212 -8.75 14.48 -7.48
CA ARG A 212 -9.01 15.57 -8.44
C ARG A 212 -9.24 15.08 -9.86
N SER A 213 -8.59 13.99 -10.26
CA SER A 213 -8.66 13.45 -11.63
C SER A 213 -9.83 12.48 -11.85
N ARG A 214 -10.58 12.14 -10.80
CA ARG A 214 -11.79 11.32 -10.87
C ARG A 214 -12.86 11.95 -11.78
N LYS A 215 -13.54 11.11 -12.55
CA LYS A 215 -14.78 11.50 -13.25
C LYS A 215 -15.90 11.71 -12.25
N THR A 216 -16.54 12.87 -12.30
CA THR A 216 -17.67 13.21 -11.42
C THR A 216 -19.00 13.18 -12.15
N SER A 217 -20.06 12.76 -11.46
CA SER A 217 -21.43 12.81 -11.96
C SER A 217 -21.97 14.25 -11.99
N GLU A 218 -23.06 14.50 -12.72
CA GLU A 218 -23.74 15.80 -12.72
C GLU A 218 -24.24 16.19 -11.32
N ILE A 219 -24.64 15.22 -10.49
CA ILE A 219 -25.07 15.47 -9.11
C ILE A 219 -23.87 15.89 -8.26
N GLU A 220 -22.72 15.23 -8.42
CA GLU A 220 -21.49 15.59 -7.69
C GLU A 220 -20.98 16.98 -8.09
N LYS A 221 -21.08 17.34 -9.38
CA LYS A 221 -20.77 18.70 -9.86
C LYS A 221 -21.70 19.73 -9.23
N LYS A 222 -23.01 19.47 -9.21
CA LYS A 222 -23.99 20.35 -8.56
C LYS A 222 -23.64 20.57 -7.07
N ILE A 223 -23.32 19.50 -6.34
CA ILE A 223 -22.91 19.62 -4.92
C ILE A 223 -21.62 20.43 -4.79
N TYR A 224 -20.64 20.20 -5.66
CA TYR A 224 -19.39 20.96 -5.68
C TYR A 224 -19.67 22.46 -5.89
N ASP A 225 -20.45 22.82 -6.91
CA ASP A 225 -20.76 24.20 -7.26
C ASP A 225 -21.54 24.90 -6.14
N THR A 226 -22.57 24.24 -5.57
CA THR A 226 -23.29 24.76 -4.41
C THR A 226 -22.38 24.93 -3.20
N THR A 227 -21.41 24.03 -3.01
CA THR A 227 -20.42 24.21 -1.93
C THR A 227 -19.54 25.44 -2.18
N MET A 228 -19.14 25.70 -3.42
CA MET A 228 -18.35 26.91 -3.76
C MET A 228 -19.15 28.20 -3.59
N VAL A 229 -20.47 28.18 -3.72
CA VAL A 229 -21.34 29.34 -3.43
C VAL A 229 -21.32 29.68 -1.94
N HIS A 230 -21.48 28.67 -1.06
CA HIS A 230 -21.58 28.89 0.40
C HIS A 230 -20.23 28.94 1.12
N ALA A 231 -19.19 28.37 0.53
CA ALA A 231 -17.84 28.29 1.09
C ALA A 231 -16.77 28.59 0.01
N PRO A 232 -16.73 29.81 -0.55
CA PRO A 232 -15.82 30.15 -1.66
C PRO A 232 -14.33 30.12 -1.27
N ASP A 233 -14.02 30.21 0.01
CA ASP A 233 -12.66 30.10 0.57
C ASP A 233 -12.22 28.65 0.87
N ALA A 234 -13.12 27.67 0.66
CA ALA A 234 -12.81 26.26 0.86
C ALA A 234 -12.04 25.67 -0.33
N LEU A 235 -11.10 24.78 -0.02
CA LEU A 235 -10.35 23.98 -0.99
C LEU A 235 -10.95 22.58 -1.02
N ILE A 236 -11.74 22.30 -2.05
CA ILE A 236 -12.34 20.99 -2.28
C ILE A 236 -11.50 20.21 -3.28
N LEU A 237 -11.28 18.93 -2.98
CA LEU A 237 -10.62 18.02 -3.89
C LEU A 237 -11.64 17.41 -4.85
N THR A 238 -12.75 16.92 -4.29
CA THR A 238 -13.81 16.25 -5.05
C THR A 238 -15.05 16.01 -4.18
N VAL A 239 -16.16 15.55 -4.77
CA VAL A 239 -17.40 15.17 -4.08
C VAL A 239 -17.83 13.78 -4.53
N THR A 240 -18.15 12.88 -3.60
CA THR A 240 -18.71 11.57 -3.92
C THR A 240 -20.17 11.48 -3.46
N GLU A 241 -21.07 11.13 -4.37
CA GLU A 241 -22.49 10.97 -4.09
C GLU A 241 -22.88 9.49 -4.13
N PHE A 242 -23.71 9.06 -3.16
CA PHE A 242 -24.01 7.65 -2.96
C PHE A 242 -25.43 7.40 -2.39
N SER A 243 -26.38 8.33 -2.54
CA SER A 243 -27.75 8.13 -2.03
C SER A 243 -28.49 6.96 -2.68
N ALA A 244 -28.25 6.73 -3.98
CA ALA A 244 -28.85 5.62 -4.71
C ALA A 244 -28.37 4.29 -4.13
N GLU A 245 -27.08 4.18 -3.83
CA GLU A 245 -26.51 2.97 -3.24
C GLU A 245 -26.96 2.78 -1.78
N LYS A 246 -26.99 3.87 -1.00
CA LYS A 246 -27.57 3.91 0.36
C LYS A 246 -28.99 3.32 0.37
N SER A 247 -29.82 3.74 -0.58
CA SER A 247 -31.22 3.28 -0.71
C SER A 247 -31.31 1.80 -1.11
N LYS A 248 -30.47 1.34 -2.06
CA LYS A 248 -30.41 -0.09 -2.45
C LYS A 248 -30.02 -1.00 -1.28
N LEU A 249 -29.13 -0.51 -0.41
CA LEU A 249 -28.71 -1.23 0.79
C LEU A 249 -29.74 -1.18 1.93
N GLY A 250 -30.87 -0.48 1.76
CA GLY A 250 -31.94 -0.36 2.75
C GLY A 250 -31.59 0.57 3.91
N ILE A 251 -30.62 1.48 3.74
CA ILE A 251 -30.16 2.39 4.79
C ILE A 251 -30.97 3.69 4.73
N ASN A 252 -32.13 3.73 5.39
CA ASN A 252 -33.08 4.84 5.29
C ASN A 252 -33.01 5.87 6.44
N TYR A 253 -31.93 5.88 7.22
CA TYR A 253 -31.79 6.79 8.36
C TYR A 253 -31.42 8.21 7.88
N GLU A 254 -32.10 9.23 8.39
CA GLU A 254 -31.88 10.65 8.02
C GLU A 254 -30.46 11.16 8.34
N ASN A 255 -29.82 10.60 9.38
CA ASN A 255 -28.50 11.04 9.84
C ASN A 255 -27.32 10.46 9.03
N VAL A 256 -27.61 9.61 8.04
CA VAL A 256 -26.61 8.96 7.19
C VAL A 256 -26.41 9.83 5.94
N PRO A 257 -25.16 10.20 5.62
CA PRO A 257 -24.89 11.06 4.47
C PRO A 257 -25.38 10.40 3.18
N ASP A 258 -25.82 11.24 2.25
CA ASP A 258 -26.08 10.93 0.85
C ASP A 258 -24.86 11.25 -0.02
N ALA A 259 -24.01 12.17 0.44
CA ALA A 259 -22.79 12.56 -0.22
C ALA A 259 -21.69 12.90 0.79
N LEU A 260 -20.45 12.75 0.34
CA LEU A 260 -19.25 13.13 1.06
C LEU A 260 -18.48 14.16 0.23
N ILE A 261 -18.20 15.31 0.85
CA ILE A 261 -17.29 16.33 0.30
C ILE A 261 -15.89 16.02 0.81
N ILE A 262 -14.92 15.92 -0.10
CA ILE A 262 -13.53 15.67 0.24
C ILE A 262 -12.79 16.99 0.18
N ALA A 263 -12.44 17.52 1.34
CA ALA A 263 -11.70 18.76 1.49
C ALA A 263 -10.19 18.51 1.54
N LYS A 264 -9.42 19.49 1.06
CA LYS A 264 -7.96 19.51 1.26
C LYS A 264 -7.64 19.65 2.75
N THR A 265 -6.50 19.11 3.18
CA THR A 265 -5.98 19.26 4.56
C THR A 265 -6.04 20.74 5.01
N GLY A 266 -6.63 20.99 6.19
CA GLY A 266 -6.85 22.32 6.76
C GLY A 266 -8.07 23.08 6.22
N SER A 267 -8.91 22.47 5.37
CA SER A 267 -10.03 23.16 4.72
C SER A 267 -11.41 22.65 5.12
N ALA A 268 -11.54 21.54 5.86
CA ALA A 268 -12.87 21.02 6.22
C ALA A 268 -13.69 22.02 7.05
N GLY A 269 -13.06 22.75 7.98
CA GLY A 269 -13.72 23.78 8.78
C GLY A 269 -14.34 24.91 7.94
N ARG A 270 -13.78 25.22 6.77
CA ARG A 270 -14.31 26.25 5.86
C ARG A 270 -15.58 25.80 5.15
N VAL A 271 -15.69 24.50 4.87
CA VAL A 271 -16.92 23.90 4.29
C VAL A 271 -18.01 23.81 5.36
N ILE A 272 -17.63 23.44 6.59
CA ILE A 272 -18.59 23.27 7.70
C ILE A 272 -19.13 24.63 8.17
N GLY A 273 -18.28 25.64 8.29
CA GLY A 273 -18.64 26.94 8.87
C GLY A 273 -18.77 26.89 10.39
N LYS A 274 -18.97 28.05 11.03
CA LYS A 274 -19.12 28.12 12.48
C LYS A 274 -20.43 27.42 12.86
N ASN A 275 -20.38 26.48 13.80
CA ASN A 275 -21.53 25.68 14.23
C ASN A 275 -22.28 24.93 13.09
N GLY A 276 -21.62 24.67 11.94
CA GLY A 276 -22.25 23.99 10.82
C GLY A 276 -23.12 24.87 9.91
N GLU A 277 -23.08 26.20 10.07
CA GLU A 277 -23.95 27.12 9.31
C GLU A 277 -23.85 26.95 7.78
N ARG A 278 -22.63 26.73 7.25
CA ARG A 278 -22.39 26.61 5.81
C ARG A 278 -22.81 25.24 5.28
N ILE A 279 -22.44 24.16 5.98
CA ILE A 279 -22.87 22.81 5.57
C ILE A 279 -24.38 22.67 5.59
N ASN A 280 -25.07 23.26 6.58
CA ASN A 280 -26.54 23.25 6.64
C ASN A 280 -27.18 24.02 5.47
N ALA A 281 -26.57 25.13 5.03
CA ALA A 281 -27.03 25.87 3.86
C ALA A 281 -26.87 25.05 2.56
N ILE A 282 -25.73 24.37 2.41
CA ILE A 282 -25.48 23.47 1.27
C ILE A 282 -26.48 22.31 1.27
N GLU A 283 -26.71 21.67 2.42
CA GLU A 283 -27.69 20.59 2.56
C GLU A 283 -29.11 21.04 2.19
N LYS A 284 -29.49 22.26 2.59
CA LYS A 284 -30.80 22.86 2.28
C LYS A 284 -31.01 23.05 0.77
N ASP A 285 -30.00 23.54 0.06
CA ASP A 285 -30.09 23.82 -1.38
C ASP A 285 -30.03 22.55 -2.24
N ILE A 286 -29.28 21.54 -1.78
CA ILE A 286 -29.15 20.25 -2.47
C ILE A 286 -30.32 19.31 -2.14
N GLY A 287 -30.88 19.39 -0.93
CA GLY A 287 -31.87 18.44 -0.43
C GLY A 287 -31.28 17.06 -0.10
N LYS A 288 -30.00 17.02 0.31
CA LYS A 288 -29.27 15.79 0.64
C LYS A 288 -28.47 15.98 1.91
N LYS A 289 -28.31 14.91 2.71
CA LYS A 289 -27.42 14.93 3.87
C LYS A 289 -25.96 14.85 3.42
N ILE A 290 -25.11 15.75 3.90
CA ILE A 290 -23.72 15.86 3.47
C ILE A 290 -22.81 15.74 4.68
N ARG A 291 -21.70 15.02 4.51
CA ARG A 291 -20.57 15.06 5.45
C ARG A 291 -19.33 15.55 4.73
N VAL A 292 -18.38 16.04 5.51
CA VAL A 292 -17.08 16.50 5.01
C VAL A 292 -16.01 15.59 5.59
N TRP A 293 -15.16 15.06 4.71
CA TRP A 293 -13.92 14.40 5.10
C TRP A 293 -12.74 15.25 4.67
N GLU A 294 -11.82 15.47 5.59
CA GLU A 294 -10.54 16.10 5.27
C GLU A 294 -9.54 15.03 4.85
N LEU A 295 -8.92 15.20 3.67
CA LEU A 295 -7.91 14.26 3.21
C LEU A 295 -6.77 14.16 4.23
N SER A 296 -6.64 12.95 4.78
CA SER A 296 -5.57 12.55 5.68
C SER A 296 -5.13 11.13 5.33
N LEU A 297 -4.00 10.70 5.90
CA LEU A 297 -3.54 9.32 5.83
C LEU A 297 -4.11 8.44 6.96
N ASP A 298 -4.94 9.02 7.84
CA ASP A 298 -5.71 8.27 8.84
C ASP A 298 -7.10 7.94 8.26
N PHE A 299 -7.25 6.70 7.78
CA PHE A 299 -8.47 6.26 7.14
C PHE A 299 -9.60 5.95 8.14
N LYS A 300 -9.36 5.95 9.46
CA LYS A 300 -10.44 5.77 10.44
C LYS A 300 -11.47 6.89 10.34
N GLU A 301 -11.00 8.11 10.12
CA GLU A 301 -11.85 9.28 9.95
C GLU A 301 -12.62 9.25 8.63
N LEU A 302 -12.05 8.66 7.57
CA LEU A 302 -12.78 8.41 6.33
C LEU A 302 -13.95 7.46 6.60
N VAL A 303 -13.68 6.33 7.24
CA VAL A 303 -14.71 5.33 7.57
C VAL A 303 -15.80 5.97 8.45
N ARG A 304 -15.42 6.74 9.48
CA ARG A 304 -16.37 7.47 10.33
C ARG A 304 -17.25 8.43 9.53
N SER A 305 -16.67 9.14 8.56
CA SER A 305 -17.41 10.10 7.73
C SER A 305 -18.47 9.44 6.85
N ILE A 306 -18.27 8.19 6.45
CA ILE A 306 -19.21 7.43 5.59
C ILE A 306 -20.23 6.64 6.42
N HIS A 307 -19.75 6.03 7.51
CA HIS A 307 -20.50 5.01 8.22
C HIS A 307 -21.78 5.54 8.90
N PRO A 308 -22.88 4.76 8.93
CA PRO A 308 -24.14 5.18 9.56
C PRO A 308 -24.06 5.45 11.05
N VAL A 309 -23.23 4.69 11.78
CA VAL A 309 -23.03 4.82 13.23
C VAL A 309 -21.93 5.85 13.53
N PRO A 310 -22.23 6.99 14.19
CA PRO A 310 -21.25 8.08 14.38
C PRO A 310 -20.06 7.73 15.28
N TRP A 311 -20.26 6.85 16.26
CA TRP A 311 -19.23 6.42 17.22
C TRP A 311 -18.42 5.21 16.73
N ILE A 312 -18.57 4.81 15.46
CA ILE A 312 -17.96 3.58 14.95
C ILE A 312 -16.43 3.57 15.05
N SER A 313 -15.79 4.73 14.96
CA SER A 313 -14.33 4.84 15.08
C SER A 313 -13.79 4.28 16.41
N LYS A 314 -14.61 4.23 17.47
CA LYS A 314 -14.24 3.62 18.75
C LYS A 314 -14.02 2.10 18.65
N HIS A 315 -14.65 1.45 17.68
CA HIS A 315 -14.58 0.02 17.42
C HIS A 315 -13.54 -0.36 16.37
N ILE A 316 -12.98 0.63 15.67
CA ILE A 316 -11.90 0.42 14.70
C ILE A 316 -10.57 0.50 15.46
N GLU A 317 -9.84 -0.60 15.48
CA GLU A 317 -8.48 -0.66 15.98
C GLU A 317 -7.51 -0.01 15.02
N ASP A 318 -7.65 -0.32 13.72
CA ASP A 318 -6.78 0.18 12.67
C ASP A 318 -7.52 0.32 11.33
N ALA A 319 -7.07 1.24 10.49
CA ALA A 319 -7.56 1.38 9.12
C ALA A 319 -6.38 1.75 8.23
N ASP A 320 -5.80 0.76 7.57
CA ASP A 320 -4.61 0.91 6.74
C ASP A 320 -4.69 -0.03 5.52
N PHE A 321 -3.86 0.22 4.53
CA PHE A 321 -3.82 -0.64 3.35
C PHE A 321 -3.18 -1.99 3.68
N LEU A 322 -3.79 -3.04 3.16
CA LEU A 322 -3.28 -4.41 3.17
C LEU A 322 -3.41 -4.97 1.76
N GLY A 323 -2.27 -5.18 1.08
CA GLY A 323 -2.28 -5.47 -0.35
C GLY A 323 -2.92 -4.34 -1.17
N ASN A 324 -3.93 -4.69 -1.97
CA ASN A 324 -4.68 -3.76 -2.83
C ASN A 324 -6.00 -3.27 -2.22
N SER A 325 -6.21 -3.48 -0.92
CA SER A 325 -7.47 -3.17 -0.23
C SER A 325 -7.22 -2.29 0.99
N LEU A 326 -8.20 -1.47 1.37
CA LEU A 326 -8.22 -0.81 2.68
C LEU A 326 -8.71 -1.82 3.72
N ALA A 327 -7.81 -2.28 4.57
CA ALA A 327 -8.13 -3.16 5.69
C ALA A 327 -8.61 -2.32 6.89
N ILE A 328 -9.75 -2.69 7.44
CA ILE A 328 -10.31 -2.09 8.66
C ILE A 328 -10.28 -3.15 9.74
N THR A 329 -9.29 -3.06 10.62
CA THR A 329 -9.13 -3.95 11.77
C THR A 329 -10.04 -3.48 12.89
N LEU A 330 -10.92 -4.35 13.36
CA LEU A 330 -11.85 -4.07 14.45
C LEU A 330 -11.23 -4.48 15.78
N LYS A 331 -11.54 -3.79 16.88
CA LYS A 331 -11.04 -4.16 18.22
C LYS A 331 -11.63 -5.46 18.76
N LYS A 332 -12.80 -5.84 18.25
CA LYS A 332 -13.57 -7.04 18.59
C LYS A 332 -14.63 -7.27 17.52
N GLU A 333 -15.24 -8.45 17.50
CA GLU A 333 -16.41 -8.68 16.66
C GLU A 333 -17.48 -7.61 16.97
N SER A 334 -17.88 -6.87 15.94
CA SER A 334 -18.79 -5.73 16.07
C SER A 334 -19.85 -5.79 14.99
N GLY A 335 -21.00 -6.37 15.35
CA GLY A 335 -22.21 -6.29 14.51
C GLY A 335 -22.60 -4.85 14.18
N ALA A 336 -22.22 -3.88 15.01
CA ALA A 336 -22.41 -2.45 14.77
C ALA A 336 -21.59 -1.92 13.59
N PHE A 337 -20.42 -2.51 13.30
CA PHE A 337 -19.60 -2.17 12.14
C PHE A 337 -20.13 -2.80 10.86
N MET A 338 -20.51 -4.08 10.93
CA MET A 338 -21.00 -4.79 9.76
C MET A 338 -22.38 -4.28 9.34
N GLY A 339 -23.24 -3.97 10.31
CA GLY A 339 -24.67 -3.78 10.08
C GLY A 339 -25.38 -5.09 9.74
N GLN A 340 -26.71 -5.08 9.74
CA GLN A 340 -27.49 -6.26 9.40
C GLN A 340 -27.14 -6.76 7.98
N LYS A 341 -26.80 -8.05 7.83
CA LYS A 341 -26.35 -8.64 6.55
C LYS A 341 -25.15 -7.91 5.91
N GLY A 342 -24.32 -7.19 6.67
CA GLY A 342 -23.14 -6.50 6.13
C GLY A 342 -23.43 -5.20 5.35
N VAL A 343 -24.62 -4.60 5.50
CA VAL A 343 -25.01 -3.42 4.70
C VAL A 343 -24.11 -2.20 4.94
N TYR A 344 -23.58 -2.01 6.16
CA TYR A 344 -22.77 -0.83 6.47
C TYR A 344 -21.37 -0.94 5.88
N VAL A 345 -20.73 -2.11 5.99
CA VAL A 345 -19.43 -2.33 5.35
C VAL A 345 -19.52 -2.25 3.83
N ARG A 346 -20.62 -2.71 3.21
CA ARG A 346 -20.86 -2.54 1.77
C ARG A 346 -20.99 -1.08 1.34
N LEU A 347 -21.61 -0.23 2.16
CA LEU A 347 -21.67 1.20 1.89
C LEU A 347 -20.25 1.82 1.95
N VAL A 348 -19.46 1.47 2.96
CA VAL A 348 -18.07 1.94 3.08
C VAL A 348 -17.23 1.47 1.88
N ASP A 349 -17.34 0.19 1.49
CA ASP A 349 -16.68 -0.37 0.31
C ASP A 349 -17.05 0.38 -0.98
N TYR A 350 -18.34 0.66 -1.20
CA TYR A 350 -18.79 1.42 -2.36
C TYR A 350 -18.13 2.80 -2.45
N VAL A 351 -18.14 3.55 -1.34
CA VAL A 351 -17.58 4.90 -1.31
C VAL A 351 -16.06 4.88 -1.47
N VAL A 352 -15.35 3.96 -0.82
CA VAL A 352 -13.89 3.81 -0.96
C VAL A 352 -13.51 3.42 -2.39
N LYS A 353 -14.25 2.51 -3.03
CA LYS A 353 -14.07 2.16 -4.45
C LYS A 353 -14.31 3.36 -5.36
N SER A 354 -15.35 4.14 -5.09
CA SER A 354 -15.67 5.36 -5.85
C SER A 354 -14.54 6.40 -5.75
N LEU A 355 -13.91 6.53 -4.58
CA LEU A 355 -12.84 7.51 -4.34
C LEU A 355 -11.46 7.07 -4.84
N PHE A 356 -11.10 5.81 -4.64
CA PHE A 356 -9.72 5.34 -4.81
C PHE A 356 -9.57 4.15 -5.75
N GLY A 357 -10.68 3.57 -6.23
CA GLY A 357 -10.66 2.35 -7.06
C GLY A 357 -10.28 1.08 -6.31
N ILE A 358 -10.21 1.13 -4.97
CA ILE A 358 -9.81 0.00 -4.12
C ILE A 358 -10.96 -0.46 -3.22
N GLY A 359 -10.98 -1.77 -2.92
CA GLY A 359 -11.98 -2.37 -2.04
C GLY A 359 -11.66 -2.23 -0.56
N VAL A 360 -12.63 -2.59 0.28
CA VAL A 360 -12.52 -2.60 1.74
C VAL A 360 -12.61 -4.03 2.26
N LYS A 361 -11.70 -4.40 3.16
CA LYS A 361 -11.72 -5.68 3.89
C LYS A 361 -11.86 -5.40 5.38
N ALA A 362 -12.87 -5.95 6.03
CA ALA A 362 -13.01 -5.88 7.48
C ALA A 362 -12.28 -7.06 8.12
N ILE A 363 -11.34 -6.79 9.01
CA ILE A 363 -10.57 -7.81 9.74
C ILE A 363 -11.10 -7.85 11.17
N VAL A 364 -11.61 -9.01 11.56
CA VAL A 364 -12.04 -9.28 12.94
C VAL A 364 -10.88 -9.98 13.64
N PRO A 365 -10.51 -9.58 14.88
CA PRO A 365 -9.50 -10.30 15.63
C PRO A 365 -9.99 -11.74 15.83
N GLU A 366 -9.11 -12.73 15.61
CA GLU A 366 -9.39 -14.06 16.12
C GLU A 366 -9.51 -13.96 17.64
N GLU A 367 -10.63 -14.42 18.21
CA GLU A 367 -10.70 -14.58 19.66
C GLU A 367 -9.52 -15.47 20.06
N GLU A 368 -8.62 -14.97 20.92
CA GLU A 368 -7.67 -15.82 21.61
C GLU A 368 -8.49 -16.95 22.23
N LYS A 369 -8.40 -18.15 21.64
CA LYS A 369 -8.90 -19.36 22.29
C LYS A 369 -8.15 -19.43 23.61
N LYS A 370 -8.82 -18.99 24.68
CA LYS A 370 -8.40 -19.23 26.05
C LYS A 370 -8.35 -20.74 26.21
N ASN A 371 -7.17 -21.32 26.00
CA ASN A 371 -6.86 -22.69 26.39
C ASN A 371 -6.67 -22.75 27.90
#